data_AF-A0A7C7VXD8-F1
#
_entry.id   AF-A0A7C7VXD8-F1
#
_cell.length_a   1.000
_cell.length_b   1.000
_cell.length_c   1.000
_cell.angle_alpha   90.00
_cell.angle_beta   90.00
_cell.angle_gamma   90.00
#
_symmetry.space_group_name_H-M   'P 1'
#
loop_
_entity.id
_entity.type
_entity.pdbx_description
1 polymer ?
#
loop_
_entity_poly.entity_id
_entity_poly.type
_entity_poly.pdbx_seq_one_letter_code
_entity_poly.pdbx_strand_id
1 'polypeptide(L)'
;PPERLLEDGFDAVYIASGAQRDARLGIEGEEGGGVYHALDFLGRVRRGEEVGLDGRVLVIGGGNSAMDAARTAMRLAGGPVTVVYRRTRAEMPADEEEIEDALVEGVALEELASPTRILLERGQVVGLECVRNRLGEPGPDGRRRPVPIEGSRFQIEADAIIIAIGQTPDVAFLDGSAVSLHRNATIAVDPQTGLAGEGRVYAGGDAVRGPATIIEACADGRRAAEAICRQLGVPFARPATSLPTLSEEEIGRVKRVRAVKVAQRRGEALPPDRRTGFDLVEATLTEEAARAEAGRCVQCSSFCDKCVEVCPNRANYTFFISPVNLTVPLLSCRQERLAVTGGEVFRIEQARQIVHVDDLCNECGNCATFCVHAGRPYLDKPRLFLDRNDFKREEDNAFYIERDGRDWVILRREGGRESRLRVEEGGDVAMFENGALRISVSLPDFRIMSMELRQPFSGAFSLAEAVEMYVILRGITTSLPFLPV
;
A
#
# COMPACT_ATOMS: atom_id res chain seq x y z
N PRO A 1 -23.46 -22.48 2.43
CA PRO A 1 -23.02 -21.29 1.67
C PRO A 1 -23.41 -19.99 2.41
N PRO A 2 -22.61 -18.92 2.29
CA PRO A 2 -22.79 -17.64 2.99
C PRO A 2 -24.13 -16.97 2.71
N GLU A 3 -24.72 -17.21 1.53
CA GLU A 3 -26.02 -16.67 1.11
C GLU A 3 -27.17 -17.10 2.02
N ARG A 4 -27.06 -18.24 2.73
CA ARG A 4 -28.07 -18.65 3.72
C ARG A 4 -28.23 -17.65 4.87
N LEU A 5 -27.17 -16.93 5.24
CA LEU A 5 -27.30 -15.87 6.23
C LEU A 5 -28.17 -14.72 5.70
N LEU A 6 -28.18 -14.47 4.39
CA LEU A 6 -29.10 -13.49 3.81
C LEU A 6 -30.56 -13.98 3.90
N GLU A 7 -30.79 -15.29 3.72
CA GLU A 7 -32.10 -15.93 3.89
C GLU A 7 -32.57 -15.88 5.36
N ASP A 8 -31.65 -15.99 6.32
CA ASP A 8 -31.91 -15.88 7.76
C ASP A 8 -32.16 -14.42 8.22
N GLY A 9 -32.11 -13.45 7.31
CA GLY A 9 -32.49 -12.06 7.56
C GLY A 9 -31.32 -11.10 7.80
N PHE A 10 -30.07 -11.50 7.54
CA PHE A 10 -28.93 -10.58 7.57
C PHE A 10 -28.87 -9.71 6.31
N ASP A 11 -28.60 -8.41 6.47
CA ASP A 11 -28.57 -7.45 5.36
C ASP A 11 -27.36 -7.60 4.42
N ALA A 12 -26.25 -8.12 4.93
CA ALA A 12 -25.02 -8.37 4.19
C ALA A 12 -24.14 -9.39 4.93
N VAL A 13 -23.25 -10.07 4.20
CA VAL A 13 -22.31 -11.06 4.73
C VAL A 13 -20.90 -10.67 4.33
N TYR A 14 -19.96 -10.67 5.30
CA TYR A 14 -18.54 -10.47 5.04
C TYR A 14 -17.75 -11.72 5.42
N ILE A 15 -17.04 -12.29 4.45
CA ILE A 15 -16.22 -13.48 4.59
C ILE A 15 -14.79 -13.06 4.96
N ALA A 16 -14.42 -13.33 6.20
CA ALA A 16 -13.10 -13.04 6.77
C ALA A 16 -12.43 -14.31 7.32
N SER A 17 -12.60 -15.44 6.63
CA SER A 17 -12.13 -16.75 7.11
C SER A 17 -10.60 -16.88 7.12
N GLY A 18 -9.88 -16.07 6.35
CA GLY A 18 -8.43 -16.15 6.21
C GLY A 18 -7.96 -17.43 5.49
N ALA A 19 -6.67 -17.74 5.61
CA ALA A 19 -6.04 -18.95 5.06
C ALA A 19 -5.77 -19.98 6.17
N GLN A 20 -6.75 -20.87 6.42
CA GLN A 20 -6.74 -21.74 7.61
C GLN A 20 -6.04 -23.08 7.42
N ARG A 21 -5.62 -23.44 6.20
CA ARG A 21 -5.01 -24.73 5.89
C ARG A 21 -3.54 -24.57 5.54
N ASP A 22 -2.70 -25.46 6.05
CA ASP A 22 -1.32 -25.56 5.60
C ASP A 22 -1.25 -26.00 4.13
N ALA A 23 -0.31 -25.40 3.39
CA ALA A 23 0.02 -25.89 2.06
C ALA A 23 0.76 -27.23 2.16
N ARG A 24 0.40 -28.16 1.28
CA ARG A 24 1.03 -29.49 1.15
C ARG A 24 2.17 -29.45 0.14
N LEU A 25 3.24 -30.18 0.44
CA LEU A 25 4.44 -30.24 -0.40
C LEU A 25 4.28 -31.23 -1.56
N GLY A 26 3.44 -32.26 -1.36
CA GLY A 26 3.07 -33.25 -2.37
C GLY A 26 4.18 -34.27 -2.65
N ILE A 27 5.03 -34.57 -1.68
CA ILE A 27 6.16 -35.51 -1.83
C ILE A 27 5.96 -36.80 -1.02
N GLU A 28 6.67 -37.84 -1.42
CA GLU A 28 6.66 -39.12 -0.71
C GLU A 28 7.12 -38.94 0.75
N GLY A 29 6.39 -39.53 1.68
CA GLY A 29 6.68 -39.52 3.12
C GLY A 29 6.07 -38.36 3.91
N GLU A 30 5.35 -37.42 3.27
CA GLU A 30 4.73 -36.26 3.93
C GLU A 30 3.73 -36.59 5.04
N GLU A 31 3.03 -37.73 4.95
CA GLU A 31 2.06 -38.17 5.96
C GLU A 31 2.71 -39.06 7.05
N GLY A 32 4.04 -39.10 7.14
CA GLY A 32 4.78 -39.87 8.13
C GLY A 32 4.75 -39.27 9.55
N GLY A 33 4.99 -40.11 10.56
CA GLY A 33 5.17 -39.65 11.94
C GLY A 33 6.42 -38.79 12.08
N GLY A 34 6.36 -37.73 12.89
CA GLY A 34 7.42 -36.72 13.00
C GLY A 34 7.38 -35.63 11.91
N VAL A 35 6.42 -35.70 10.97
CA VAL A 35 6.12 -34.60 10.05
C VAL A 35 5.03 -33.72 10.64
N TYR A 36 5.30 -32.42 10.69
CA TYR A 36 4.39 -31.38 11.16
C TYR A 36 4.20 -30.34 10.06
N HIS A 37 3.05 -29.68 10.07
CA HIS A 37 2.85 -28.46 9.29
C HIS A 37 2.86 -27.24 10.20
N ALA A 38 3.38 -26.11 9.70
CA ALA A 38 3.69 -24.95 10.53
C ALA A 38 2.48 -24.40 11.29
N LEU A 39 1.31 -24.26 10.65
CA LEU A 39 0.14 -23.70 11.31
C LEU A 39 -0.40 -24.64 12.40
N ASP A 40 -0.50 -25.94 12.14
CA ASP A 40 -0.87 -26.93 13.16
C ASP A 40 0.16 -26.94 14.31
N PHE A 41 1.45 -27.05 14.00
CA PHE A 41 2.54 -27.06 14.97
C PHE A 41 2.49 -25.85 15.91
N LEU A 42 2.53 -24.64 15.35
CA LEU A 42 2.48 -23.40 16.12
C LEU A 42 1.17 -23.27 16.89
N GLY A 43 0.06 -23.71 16.31
CA GLY A 43 -1.25 -23.74 16.95
C GLY A 43 -1.28 -24.65 18.19
N ARG A 44 -0.71 -25.84 18.12
CA ARG A 44 -0.60 -26.79 19.24
C ARG A 44 0.26 -26.23 20.37
N VAL A 45 1.45 -25.72 20.04
CA VAL A 45 2.36 -25.09 21.01
C VAL A 45 1.66 -23.93 21.72
N ARG A 46 0.96 -23.07 20.97
CA ARG A 46 0.18 -21.96 21.55
C ARG A 46 -0.91 -22.42 22.52
N ARG A 47 -1.53 -23.58 22.27
CA ARG A 47 -2.56 -24.16 23.15
C ARG A 47 -1.97 -24.92 24.35
N GLY A 48 -0.64 -24.99 24.47
CA GLY A 48 0.05 -25.71 25.53
C GLY A 48 -0.01 -27.23 25.35
N GLU A 49 -0.28 -27.70 24.13
CA GLU A 49 -0.26 -29.12 23.82
C GLU A 49 1.19 -29.62 23.73
N GLU A 50 1.43 -30.83 24.20
CA GLU A 50 2.73 -31.49 24.07
C GLU A 50 2.96 -31.86 22.61
N VAL A 51 4.03 -31.33 22.03
CA VAL A 51 4.48 -31.66 20.68
C VAL A 51 5.73 -32.51 20.83
N GLY A 52 5.67 -33.77 20.43
CA GLY A 52 6.79 -34.73 20.48
C GLY A 52 7.87 -34.38 19.47
N LEU A 53 8.55 -33.27 19.72
CA LEU A 53 9.61 -32.70 18.90
C LEU A 53 10.90 -32.86 19.70
N ASP A 54 11.75 -33.81 19.30
CA ASP A 54 13.02 -34.09 19.93
C ASP A 54 14.10 -34.26 18.86
N GLY A 55 15.35 -33.91 19.17
CA GLY A 55 16.50 -34.17 18.31
C GLY A 55 16.67 -33.14 17.18
N ARG A 56 17.00 -33.62 15.97
CA ARG A 56 17.32 -32.79 14.81
C ARG A 56 16.06 -32.41 14.05
N VAL A 57 15.78 -31.12 13.93
CA VAL A 57 14.57 -30.63 13.26
C VAL A 57 14.92 -29.90 11.97
N LEU A 58 14.23 -30.23 10.89
CA LEU A 58 14.30 -29.47 9.65
C LEU A 58 13.02 -28.67 9.43
N VAL A 59 13.15 -27.38 9.13
CA VAL A 59 12.02 -26.52 8.77
C VAL A 59 12.08 -26.18 7.30
N ILE A 60 11.11 -26.63 6.50
CA ILE A 60 11.08 -26.40 5.06
C ILE A 60 10.30 -25.12 4.77
N GLY A 61 10.99 -24.06 4.35
CA GLY A 61 10.34 -22.78 4.08
C GLY A 61 11.32 -21.60 4.13
N GLY A 62 10.80 -20.39 3.94
CA GLY A 62 11.61 -19.18 4.07
C GLY A 62 10.84 -17.88 4.34
N GLY A 63 9.55 -17.98 4.67
CA GLY A 63 8.73 -16.84 5.11
C GLY A 63 8.67 -16.73 6.62
N ASN A 64 7.96 -15.72 7.14
CA ASN A 64 7.85 -15.46 8.58
C ASN A 64 7.39 -16.71 9.36
N SER A 65 6.39 -17.45 8.87
CA SER A 65 5.95 -18.71 9.52
C SER A 65 7.04 -19.78 9.61
N ALA A 66 8.01 -19.79 8.69
CA ALA A 66 9.15 -20.70 8.78
C ALA A 66 10.14 -20.25 9.87
N MET A 67 10.33 -18.93 10.04
CA MET A 67 11.15 -18.38 11.12
C MET A 67 10.50 -18.63 12.48
N ASP A 68 9.19 -18.38 12.60
CA ASP A 68 8.39 -18.67 13.80
C ASP A 68 8.48 -20.15 14.18
N ALA A 69 8.33 -21.05 13.20
CA ALA A 69 8.44 -22.49 13.40
C ALA A 69 9.85 -22.91 13.82
N ALA A 70 10.89 -22.36 13.19
CA ALA A 70 12.27 -22.69 13.52
C ALA A 70 12.67 -22.22 14.93
N ARG A 71 12.32 -20.98 15.28
CA ARG A 71 12.56 -20.41 16.60
C ARG A 71 11.75 -21.15 17.67
N THR A 72 10.50 -21.51 17.39
CA THR A 72 9.70 -22.33 18.30
C THR A 72 10.29 -23.72 18.48
N ALA A 73 10.76 -24.36 17.39
CA ALA A 73 11.43 -25.65 17.44
C ALA A 73 12.72 -25.59 18.27
N MET A 74 13.51 -24.52 18.17
CA MET A 74 14.74 -24.33 18.98
C MET A 74 14.48 -24.36 20.48
N ARG A 75 13.28 -23.93 20.91
CA ARG A 75 12.87 -23.93 22.33
C ARG A 75 12.41 -25.30 22.82
N LEU A 76 12.00 -26.19 21.91
CA LEU A 76 11.34 -27.46 22.23
C LEU A 76 12.23 -28.67 21.97
N ALA A 77 12.95 -28.71 20.84
CA ALA A 77 13.60 -29.91 20.32
C ALA A 77 14.77 -30.44 21.15
N GLY A 78 15.42 -29.57 21.93
CA GLY A 78 16.67 -29.90 22.63
C GLY A 78 17.86 -30.26 21.72
N GLY A 79 17.70 -30.16 20.40
CA GLY A 79 18.71 -30.43 19.37
C GLY A 79 18.75 -29.33 18.29
N PRO A 80 19.58 -29.49 17.25
CA PRO A 80 19.79 -28.44 16.25
C PRO A 80 18.57 -28.32 15.32
N VAL A 81 18.28 -27.08 14.94
CA VAL A 81 17.23 -26.75 13.96
C VAL A 81 17.86 -26.15 12.72
N THR A 82 17.49 -26.67 11.55
CA THR A 82 17.95 -26.17 10.25
C THR A 82 16.78 -25.79 9.37
N VAL A 83 16.77 -24.56 8.87
CA VAL A 83 15.85 -24.13 7.82
C VAL A 83 16.37 -24.61 6.47
N VAL A 84 15.55 -25.34 5.72
CA VAL A 84 15.86 -25.81 4.36
C VAL A 84 15.12 -24.93 3.37
N TYR A 85 15.87 -24.16 2.58
CA TYR A 85 15.30 -23.21 1.64
C TYR A 85 15.79 -23.42 0.20
N ARG A 86 14.85 -23.39 -0.74
CA ARG A 86 15.12 -23.66 -2.15
C ARG A 86 15.91 -22.55 -2.87
N ARG A 87 16.05 -21.36 -2.27
CA ARG A 87 16.81 -20.21 -2.82
C ARG A 87 17.89 -19.79 -1.82
N THR A 88 18.48 -18.61 -2.02
CA THR A 88 19.40 -18.02 -1.03
C THR A 88 18.66 -17.14 -0.04
N ARG A 89 19.33 -16.77 1.06
CA ARG A 89 18.87 -15.82 2.07
C ARG A 89 18.36 -14.52 1.44
N ALA A 90 19.02 -14.03 0.38
CA ALA A 90 18.65 -12.80 -0.30
C ALA A 90 17.25 -12.86 -0.95
N GLU A 91 16.72 -14.05 -1.22
CA GLU A 91 15.37 -14.24 -1.77
C GLU A 91 14.37 -14.79 -0.73
N MET A 92 14.71 -14.84 0.56
CA MET A 92 13.76 -15.22 1.60
C MET A 92 12.66 -14.15 1.71
N PRO A 93 11.36 -14.54 1.69
CA PRO A 93 10.27 -13.60 1.91
C PRO A 93 10.09 -13.17 3.37
N ALA A 94 10.77 -13.80 4.32
CA ALA A 94 10.72 -13.37 5.71
C ALA A 94 11.32 -11.98 5.88
N ASP A 95 10.82 -11.24 6.87
CA ASP A 95 11.41 -9.96 7.26
C ASP A 95 12.87 -10.18 7.69
N GLU A 96 13.76 -9.26 7.29
CA GLU A 96 15.21 -9.40 7.53
C GLU A 96 15.53 -9.60 9.02
N GLU A 97 14.78 -8.91 9.88
CA GLU A 97 14.90 -8.99 11.34
C GLU A 97 14.55 -10.40 11.87
N GLU A 98 13.54 -11.07 11.33
CA GLU A 98 13.16 -12.44 11.73
C GLU A 98 14.23 -13.46 11.32
N ILE A 99 14.83 -13.27 10.14
CA ILE A 99 15.94 -14.12 9.68
C ILE A 99 17.16 -13.94 10.60
N GLU A 100 17.51 -12.70 10.90
CA GLU A 100 18.63 -12.39 11.79
C GLU A 100 18.43 -12.98 13.18
N ASP A 101 17.24 -12.81 13.76
CA ASP A 101 16.91 -13.36 15.07
C ASP A 101 17.01 -14.89 15.11
N ALA A 102 16.52 -15.59 14.09
CA ALA A 102 16.63 -17.04 13.99
C ALA A 102 18.10 -17.49 13.93
N LEU A 103 18.92 -16.85 13.10
CA LEU A 103 20.34 -17.15 12.98
C LEU A 103 21.10 -16.87 14.29
N VAL A 104 20.76 -15.78 14.99
CA VAL A 104 21.33 -15.41 16.29
C VAL A 104 20.96 -16.42 17.38
N GLU A 105 19.75 -16.99 17.32
CA GLU A 105 19.31 -18.10 18.19
C GLU A 105 19.99 -19.44 17.85
N GLY A 106 20.78 -19.50 16.78
CA GLY A 106 21.54 -20.69 16.39
C GLY A 106 20.83 -21.59 15.36
N VAL A 107 19.73 -21.13 14.76
CA VAL A 107 19.10 -21.82 13.64
C VAL A 107 20.06 -21.82 12.46
N ALA A 108 20.34 -23.00 11.89
CA ALA A 108 21.15 -23.12 10.68
C ALA A 108 20.29 -22.87 9.43
N LEU A 109 20.92 -22.45 8.33
CA LEU A 109 20.26 -22.25 7.04
C LEU A 109 20.92 -23.10 5.96
N GLU A 110 20.17 -24.03 5.41
CA GLU A 110 20.53 -24.84 4.24
C GLU A 110 19.92 -24.20 2.99
N GLU A 111 20.73 -23.41 2.29
CA GLU A 111 20.33 -22.71 1.06
C GLU A 111 20.36 -23.63 -0.16
N LEU A 112 19.64 -23.21 -1.19
CA LEU A 112 19.62 -23.87 -2.50
C LEU A 112 19.30 -25.37 -2.43
N ALA A 113 18.39 -25.74 -1.53
CA ALA A 113 17.95 -27.11 -1.32
C ALA A 113 16.44 -27.24 -1.54
N SER A 114 16.05 -28.03 -2.55
CA SER A 114 14.64 -28.38 -2.77
C SER A 114 14.39 -29.80 -2.23
N PRO A 115 13.43 -30.00 -1.32
CA PRO A 115 13.06 -31.34 -0.87
C PRO A 115 12.47 -32.18 -2.01
N THR A 116 12.84 -33.45 -2.09
CA THR A 116 12.33 -34.41 -3.08
C THR A 116 11.56 -35.56 -2.44
N ARG A 117 11.93 -35.97 -1.23
CA ARG A 117 11.31 -37.07 -0.48
C ARG A 117 11.64 -36.98 1.00
N ILE A 118 10.67 -37.29 1.85
CA ILE A 118 10.90 -37.51 3.29
C ILE A 118 11.26 -38.98 3.51
N LEU A 119 12.36 -39.22 4.23
CA LEU A 119 12.86 -40.56 4.53
C LEU A 119 12.23 -41.04 5.83
N LEU A 120 11.58 -42.20 5.78
CA LEU A 120 10.89 -42.80 6.91
C LEU A 120 11.47 -44.17 7.25
N GLU A 121 11.68 -44.45 8.54
CA GLU A 121 11.93 -45.78 9.07
C GLU A 121 10.83 -46.16 10.05
N ARG A 122 10.18 -47.31 9.84
CA ARG A 122 9.00 -47.76 10.64
C ARG A 122 7.90 -46.69 10.75
N GLY A 123 7.75 -45.87 9.70
CA GLY A 123 6.75 -44.81 9.63
C GLY A 123 7.12 -43.51 10.36
N GLN A 124 8.34 -43.39 10.89
CA GLN A 124 8.86 -42.18 11.55
C GLN A 124 9.96 -41.53 10.71
N VAL A 125 10.07 -40.21 10.76
CA VAL A 125 11.12 -39.43 10.09
C VAL A 125 12.52 -39.87 10.54
N VAL A 126 13.41 -40.08 9.57
CA VAL A 126 14.86 -40.27 9.79
C VAL A 126 15.71 -39.31 8.95
N GLY A 127 15.09 -38.56 8.04
CA GLY A 127 15.78 -37.55 7.25
C GLY A 127 14.96 -37.00 6.08
N LEU A 128 15.61 -36.12 5.31
CA LEU A 128 15.06 -35.46 4.14
C LEU A 128 16.01 -35.64 2.96
N GLU A 129 15.51 -36.18 1.85
CA GLU A 129 16.21 -36.14 0.57
C GLU A 129 15.94 -34.81 -0.13
N CYS A 130 17.00 -34.18 -0.62
CA CYS A 130 16.97 -32.92 -1.34
C CYS A 130 17.76 -32.99 -2.64
N VAL A 131 17.51 -32.03 -3.52
CA VAL A 131 18.32 -31.72 -4.70
C VAL A 131 18.88 -30.31 -4.58
N ARG A 132 20.11 -30.09 -5.05
CA ARG A 132 20.70 -28.75 -5.10
C ARG A 132 20.04 -27.91 -6.19
N ASN A 133 19.89 -26.62 -5.94
CA ASN A 133 19.41 -25.66 -6.91
C ASN A 133 20.53 -24.70 -7.33
N ARG A 134 20.40 -24.18 -8.54
CA ARG A 134 21.02 -22.90 -8.94
C ARG A 134 19.92 -21.84 -9.06
N LEU A 135 20.28 -20.58 -8.90
CA LEU A 135 19.35 -19.48 -9.16
C LEU A 135 19.23 -19.22 -10.67
N GLY A 136 18.00 -19.24 -11.17
CA GLY A 136 17.63 -18.81 -12.52
C GLY A 136 17.29 -17.33 -12.59
N GLU A 137 16.49 -16.96 -13.59
CA GLU A 137 16.01 -15.59 -13.77
C GLU A 137 15.01 -15.16 -12.67
N PRO A 138 14.94 -13.85 -12.36
CA PRO A 138 13.89 -13.28 -11.52
C PRO A 138 12.48 -13.64 -12.01
N GLY A 139 11.59 -13.99 -11.07
CA GLY A 139 10.17 -14.17 -11.31
C GLY A 139 9.40 -12.84 -11.31
N PRO A 140 8.06 -12.89 -11.49
CA PRO A 140 7.19 -11.70 -11.43
C PRO A 140 7.25 -10.96 -10.09
N ASP A 141 7.58 -11.67 -9.02
CA ASP A 141 7.77 -11.14 -7.67
C ASP A 141 9.21 -10.60 -7.43
N GLY A 142 10.03 -10.52 -8.48
CA GLY A 142 11.44 -10.13 -8.41
C GLY A 142 12.38 -11.20 -7.88
N ARG A 143 11.86 -12.29 -7.28
CA ARG A 143 12.70 -13.34 -6.67
C ARG A 143 13.19 -14.32 -7.71
N ARG A 144 14.47 -14.69 -7.65
CA ARG A 144 15.07 -15.64 -8.59
C ARG A 144 14.43 -17.03 -8.46
N ARG A 145 14.20 -17.68 -9.60
CA ARG A 145 13.60 -19.02 -9.63
C ARG A 145 14.63 -20.09 -9.24
N PRO A 146 14.30 -21.05 -8.37
CA PRO A 146 15.18 -22.19 -8.12
C PRO A 146 15.14 -23.15 -9.32
N VAL A 147 16.31 -23.56 -9.80
CA VAL A 147 16.46 -24.54 -10.89
C VAL A 147 17.24 -25.75 -10.36
N PRO A 148 16.61 -26.93 -10.26
CA PRO A 148 17.29 -28.14 -9.79
C PRO A 148 18.51 -28.51 -10.64
N ILE A 149 19.58 -28.95 -9.98
CA ILE A 149 20.80 -29.45 -10.60
C ILE A 149 20.70 -30.98 -10.68
N GLU A 150 20.75 -31.51 -11.89
CA GLU A 150 20.64 -32.96 -12.10
C GLU A 150 21.84 -33.70 -11.47
N GLY A 151 21.59 -34.89 -10.89
CA GLY A 151 22.62 -35.68 -10.21
C GLY A 151 23.10 -35.14 -8.85
N SER A 152 22.50 -34.06 -8.33
CA SER A 152 22.93 -33.41 -7.08
C SER A 152 22.13 -33.83 -5.82
N ARG A 153 21.53 -35.02 -5.84
CA ARG A 153 20.73 -35.51 -4.70
C ARG A 153 21.61 -35.71 -3.47
N PHE A 154 21.09 -35.34 -2.31
CA PHE A 154 21.74 -35.54 -1.02
C PHE A 154 20.70 -35.72 0.08
N GLN A 155 21.13 -36.19 1.25
CA GLN A 155 20.25 -36.44 2.38
C GLN A 155 20.69 -35.61 3.58
N ILE A 156 19.72 -35.14 4.36
CA ILE A 156 19.92 -34.43 5.63
C ILE A 156 19.23 -35.26 6.71
N GLU A 157 19.98 -35.69 7.73
CA GLU A 157 19.42 -36.42 8.88
C GLU A 157 18.47 -35.52 9.68
N ALA A 158 17.34 -36.08 10.08
CA ALA A 158 16.32 -35.38 10.86
C ALA A 158 15.50 -36.39 11.67
N ASP A 159 15.04 -35.98 12.84
CA ASP A 159 14.12 -36.72 13.69
C ASP A 159 12.69 -36.15 13.56
N ALA A 160 12.57 -34.87 13.16
CA ALA A 160 11.31 -34.24 12.81
C ALA A 160 11.45 -33.24 11.65
N ILE A 161 10.35 -33.04 10.91
CA ILE A 161 10.27 -32.07 9.81
C ILE A 161 9.05 -31.19 10.00
N ILE A 162 9.23 -29.87 9.90
CA ILE A 162 8.14 -28.88 9.91
C ILE A 162 8.02 -28.25 8.52
N ILE A 163 6.86 -28.41 7.89
CA ILE A 163 6.56 -27.87 6.56
C ILE A 163 5.93 -26.47 6.70
N ALA A 164 6.63 -25.45 6.22
CA ALA A 164 6.28 -24.03 6.33
C ALA A 164 6.31 -23.32 4.98
N ILE A 165 5.61 -23.89 3.98
CA ILE A 165 5.66 -23.43 2.57
C ILE A 165 4.48 -22.55 2.13
N GLY A 166 3.57 -22.22 3.04
CA GLY A 166 2.43 -21.35 2.78
C GLY A 166 1.13 -21.86 3.40
N GLN A 167 0.06 -21.10 3.19
CA GLN A 167 -1.28 -21.42 3.67
C GLN A 167 -2.29 -21.24 2.53
N THR A 168 -3.41 -21.95 2.63
CA THR A 168 -4.52 -21.92 1.68
C THR A 168 -5.85 -21.70 2.41
N PRO A 169 -6.82 -21.01 1.80
CA PRO A 169 -8.16 -20.90 2.38
C PRO A 169 -8.86 -22.25 2.50
N ASP A 170 -9.58 -22.45 3.61
CA ASP A 170 -10.61 -23.48 3.67
C ASP A 170 -11.89 -22.92 3.07
N VAL A 171 -12.33 -23.46 1.92
CA VAL A 171 -13.47 -22.95 1.16
C VAL A 171 -14.67 -23.90 1.16
N ALA A 172 -14.66 -24.97 1.96
CA ALA A 172 -15.75 -25.96 1.94
C ALA A 172 -17.12 -25.35 2.30
N PHE A 173 -17.14 -24.26 3.07
CA PHE A 173 -18.37 -23.55 3.40
C PHE A 173 -19.03 -22.84 2.20
N LEU A 174 -18.31 -22.69 1.09
CA LEU A 174 -18.80 -22.13 -0.17
C LEU A 174 -19.46 -23.17 -1.08
N ASP A 175 -19.55 -24.44 -0.67
CA ASP A 175 -20.26 -25.46 -1.44
C ASP A 175 -21.71 -25.03 -1.69
N GLY A 176 -22.09 -24.93 -2.97
CA GLY A 176 -23.40 -24.45 -3.42
C GLY A 176 -23.58 -22.93 -3.37
N SER A 177 -22.52 -22.16 -3.17
CA SER A 177 -22.52 -20.68 -3.24
C SER A 177 -22.37 -20.18 -4.69
N ALA A 178 -22.83 -18.95 -4.94
CA ALA A 178 -22.56 -18.24 -6.20
C ALA A 178 -21.18 -17.53 -6.20
N VAL A 179 -20.48 -17.54 -5.06
CA VAL A 179 -19.14 -16.97 -4.92
C VAL A 179 -18.14 -17.74 -5.79
N SER A 180 -17.43 -17.01 -6.65
CA SER A 180 -16.39 -17.57 -7.52
C SER A 180 -15.04 -17.67 -6.80
N LEU A 181 -14.27 -18.69 -7.15
CA LEU A 181 -12.92 -18.91 -6.64
C LEU A 181 -11.87 -18.77 -7.74
N HIS A 182 -10.69 -18.30 -7.36
CA HIS A 182 -9.48 -18.39 -8.18
C HIS A 182 -8.90 -19.82 -8.12
N ARG A 183 -7.94 -20.11 -9.01
CA ARG A 183 -7.30 -21.45 -9.11
C ARG A 183 -6.57 -21.89 -7.84
N ASN A 184 -6.11 -20.93 -7.04
CA ASN A 184 -5.45 -21.14 -5.75
C ASN A 184 -6.43 -21.21 -4.57
N ALA A 185 -7.72 -21.40 -4.83
CA ALA A 185 -8.80 -21.45 -3.84
C ALA A 185 -9.02 -20.15 -3.05
N THR A 186 -8.49 -19.00 -3.50
CA THR A 186 -8.88 -17.71 -2.92
C THR A 186 -10.17 -17.19 -3.55
N ILE A 187 -10.91 -16.39 -2.79
CA ILE A 187 -12.21 -15.83 -3.19
C ILE A 187 -12.00 -14.70 -4.20
N ALA A 188 -12.70 -14.77 -5.33
CA ALA A 188 -12.70 -13.71 -6.32
C ALA A 188 -13.63 -12.57 -5.87
N VAL A 189 -13.11 -11.35 -5.86
CA VAL A 189 -13.85 -10.15 -5.46
C VAL A 189 -13.65 -8.98 -6.40
N ASP A 190 -14.59 -8.04 -6.40
CA ASP A 190 -14.37 -6.70 -6.94
C ASP A 190 -13.30 -5.97 -6.11
N PRO A 191 -12.21 -5.48 -6.71
CA PRO A 191 -11.08 -4.91 -5.97
C PRO A 191 -11.41 -3.57 -5.30
N GLN A 192 -12.43 -2.83 -5.76
CA GLN A 192 -12.81 -1.53 -5.21
C GLN A 192 -13.79 -1.63 -4.04
N THR A 193 -14.53 -2.73 -3.94
CA THR A 193 -15.63 -2.89 -2.98
C THR A 193 -15.52 -4.14 -2.12
N GLY A 194 -14.76 -5.15 -2.55
CA GLY A 194 -14.69 -6.45 -1.90
C GLY A 194 -15.92 -7.33 -2.15
N LEU A 195 -16.80 -6.96 -3.08
CA LEU A 195 -18.01 -7.74 -3.42
C LEU A 195 -17.62 -9.08 -4.04
N ALA A 196 -18.16 -10.18 -3.51
CA ALA A 196 -17.88 -11.55 -3.94
C ALA A 196 -19.12 -12.15 -4.62
N GLY A 197 -19.11 -12.18 -5.96
CA GLY A 197 -20.23 -12.68 -6.76
C GLY A 197 -21.37 -11.65 -6.92
N GLU A 198 -22.60 -12.14 -7.08
CA GLU A 198 -23.79 -11.31 -7.22
C GLU A 198 -24.54 -11.22 -5.87
N GLY A 199 -24.93 -10.01 -5.44
CA GLY A 199 -25.76 -9.81 -4.24
C GLY A 199 -25.13 -8.94 -3.15
N ARG A 200 -25.11 -9.45 -1.91
CA ARG A 200 -24.71 -8.76 -0.66
C ARG A 200 -23.64 -9.55 0.12
N VAL A 201 -22.84 -10.35 -0.58
CA VAL A 201 -21.73 -11.13 -0.03
C VAL A 201 -20.41 -10.44 -0.39
N TYR A 202 -19.55 -10.24 0.61
CA TYR A 202 -18.28 -9.56 0.51
C TYR A 202 -17.17 -10.45 1.08
N ALA A 203 -15.92 -10.23 0.70
CA ALA A 203 -14.77 -10.93 1.27
C ALA A 203 -13.51 -10.06 1.30
N GLY A 204 -12.56 -10.40 2.16
CA GLY A 204 -11.28 -9.71 2.26
C GLY A 204 -10.23 -10.45 3.08
N GLY A 205 -9.02 -9.88 3.16
CA GLY A 205 -7.88 -10.48 3.83
C GLY A 205 -7.36 -11.72 3.09
N ASP A 206 -6.75 -12.64 3.84
CA ASP A 206 -6.06 -13.79 3.25
C ASP A 206 -6.99 -14.75 2.49
N ALA A 207 -8.29 -14.73 2.78
CA ALA A 207 -9.27 -15.50 2.01
C ALA A 207 -9.35 -15.06 0.53
N VAL A 208 -9.01 -13.80 0.24
CA VAL A 208 -9.03 -13.21 -1.11
C VAL A 208 -7.64 -13.19 -1.74
N ARG A 209 -6.62 -12.78 -0.96
CA ARG A 209 -5.27 -12.54 -1.48
C ARG A 209 -4.31 -13.71 -1.28
N GLY A 210 -4.60 -14.62 -0.36
CA GLY A 210 -3.59 -15.46 0.27
C GLY A 210 -2.81 -14.69 1.35
N PRO A 211 -1.81 -15.34 1.99
CA PRO A 211 -1.10 -14.77 3.14
C PRO A 211 -0.52 -13.37 2.86
N ALA A 212 -0.97 -12.39 3.63
CA ALA A 212 -0.58 -10.98 3.50
C ALA A 212 -0.33 -10.35 4.88
N THR A 213 -0.17 -9.03 4.93
CA THR A 213 -0.01 -8.32 6.20
C THR A 213 -1.36 -8.10 6.89
N ILE A 214 -1.36 -8.03 8.22
CA ILE A 214 -2.55 -7.67 9.02
C ILE A 214 -3.14 -6.32 8.57
N ILE A 215 -2.28 -5.36 8.18
CA ILE A 215 -2.69 -4.03 7.74
C ILE A 215 -3.47 -4.11 6.42
N GLU A 216 -3.08 -4.97 5.49
CA GLU A 216 -3.82 -5.18 4.24
C GLU A 216 -5.19 -5.83 4.50
N ALA A 217 -5.26 -6.81 5.40
CA ALA A 217 -6.54 -7.39 5.81
C ALA A 217 -7.48 -6.36 6.45
N CYS A 218 -6.95 -5.46 7.29
CA CYS A 218 -7.70 -4.32 7.83
C CYS A 218 -8.16 -3.36 6.73
N ALA A 219 -7.34 -3.09 5.72
CA ALA A 219 -7.70 -2.25 4.60
C ALA A 219 -8.85 -2.86 3.76
N ASP A 220 -8.83 -4.18 3.56
CA ASP A 220 -9.90 -4.91 2.89
C ASP A 220 -11.21 -4.86 3.67
N GLY A 221 -11.18 -5.11 4.98
CA GLY A 221 -12.36 -5.02 5.85
C GLY A 221 -12.98 -3.62 5.85
N ARG A 222 -12.14 -2.58 5.89
CA ARG A 222 -12.60 -1.18 5.77
C ARG A 222 -13.28 -0.90 4.44
N ARG A 223 -12.68 -1.35 3.34
CA ARG A 223 -13.21 -1.15 1.98
C ARG A 223 -14.57 -1.85 1.81
N ALA A 224 -14.69 -3.08 2.30
CA ALA A 224 -15.94 -3.82 2.30
C ALA A 224 -17.01 -3.13 3.17
N ALA A 225 -16.66 -2.67 4.38
CA ALA A 225 -17.58 -1.96 5.26
C ALA A 225 -18.14 -0.67 4.62
N GLU A 226 -17.29 0.10 3.94
CA GLU A 226 -17.71 1.30 3.22
C GLU A 226 -18.66 0.97 2.05
N ALA A 227 -18.40 -0.12 1.33
CA ALA A 227 -19.27 -0.60 0.26
C ALA A 227 -20.63 -1.12 0.77
N ILE A 228 -20.64 -1.89 1.87
CA ILE A 228 -21.85 -2.38 2.53
C ILE A 228 -22.71 -1.21 3.00
N CYS A 229 -22.11 -0.24 3.71
CA CYS A 229 -22.82 0.94 4.20
C CYS A 229 -23.47 1.72 3.06
N ARG A 230 -22.73 1.93 1.95
CA ARG A 230 -23.25 2.58 0.74
C ARG A 230 -24.43 1.81 0.14
N GLN A 231 -24.34 0.49 0.04
CA GLN A 231 -25.42 -0.35 -0.50
C GLN A 231 -26.68 -0.32 0.38
N LEU A 232 -26.51 -0.25 1.70
CA LEU A 232 -27.60 -0.23 2.68
C LEU A 232 -28.14 1.18 2.98
N GLY A 233 -27.56 2.22 2.38
CA GLY A 233 -27.93 3.61 2.69
C GLY A 233 -27.57 4.03 4.12
N VAL A 234 -26.63 3.34 4.77
CA VAL A 234 -26.13 3.65 6.10
C VAL A 234 -24.95 4.63 5.97
N PRO A 235 -24.93 5.76 6.70
CA PRO A 235 -23.77 6.64 6.71
C PRO A 235 -22.52 5.92 7.22
N PHE A 236 -21.48 5.84 6.40
CA PHE A 236 -20.17 5.36 6.84
C PHE A 236 -19.36 6.53 7.40
N ALA A 237 -19.13 6.52 8.71
CA ALA A 237 -18.28 7.52 9.36
C ALA A 237 -16.88 6.93 9.58
N ARG A 238 -15.87 7.57 9.00
CA ARG A 238 -14.48 7.36 9.41
C ARG A 238 -14.31 7.99 10.80
N PRO A 239 -13.65 7.32 11.77
CA PRO A 239 -13.16 8.02 12.94
C PRO A 239 -12.37 9.23 12.46
N ALA A 240 -12.77 10.42 12.90
CA ALA A 240 -12.08 11.65 12.55
C ALA A 240 -10.75 11.66 13.30
N THR A 241 -9.70 11.11 12.70
CA THR A 241 -8.34 11.37 13.17
C THR A 241 -7.99 12.77 12.70
N SER A 242 -8.14 13.76 13.58
CA SER A 242 -7.66 15.11 13.31
C SER A 242 -6.15 15.06 13.17
N LEU A 243 -5.63 15.26 11.95
CA LEU A 243 -4.21 15.47 11.76
C LEU A 243 -3.82 16.80 12.44
N PRO A 244 -2.71 16.85 13.18
CA PRO A 244 -2.28 18.08 13.82
C PRO A 244 -1.98 19.14 12.75
N THR A 245 -2.50 20.35 12.94
CA THR A 245 -2.01 21.51 12.19
C THR A 245 -0.75 22.00 12.86
N LEU A 246 0.37 21.95 12.14
CA LEU A 246 1.67 22.38 12.66
C LEU A 246 1.86 23.88 12.44
N SER A 247 2.31 24.58 13.49
CA SER A 247 2.85 25.93 13.39
C SER A 247 4.14 25.97 12.55
N GLU A 248 4.56 27.15 12.11
CA GLU A 248 5.83 27.31 11.38
C GLU A 248 7.04 26.87 12.22
N GLU A 249 7.00 27.09 13.53
CA GLU A 249 8.06 26.66 14.44
C GLU A 249 8.12 25.14 14.52
N GLU A 250 6.98 24.46 14.68
CA GLU A 250 6.88 23.00 14.71
C GLU A 250 7.32 22.38 13.39
N ILE A 251 6.93 22.98 12.26
CA ILE A 251 7.44 22.61 10.94
C ILE A 251 8.96 22.72 10.93
N GLY A 252 9.53 23.84 11.37
CA GLY A 252 10.98 24.02 11.47
C GLY A 252 11.66 22.95 12.33
N ARG A 253 11.03 22.52 13.43
CA ARG A 253 11.52 21.41 14.28
C ARG A 253 11.50 20.08 13.52
N VAL A 254 10.39 19.76 12.84
CA VAL A 254 10.27 18.55 12.00
C VAL A 254 11.33 18.51 10.90
N LYS A 255 11.60 19.64 10.23
CA LYS A 255 12.65 19.73 9.20
C LYS A 255 14.04 19.43 9.76
N ARG A 256 14.34 19.90 10.97
CA ARG A 256 15.61 19.59 11.65
C ARG A 256 15.72 18.11 11.99
N VAL A 257 14.64 17.46 12.43
CA VAL A 257 14.63 16.01 12.67
C VAL A 257 14.93 15.24 11.37
N ARG A 258 14.40 15.67 10.23
CA ARG A 258 14.67 15.06 8.91
C ARG A 258 16.12 15.18 8.43
N ALA A 259 16.92 16.07 9.02
CA ALA A 259 18.31 16.30 8.60
C ALA A 259 19.26 15.18 9.06
N VAL A 260 18.86 14.35 10.03
CA VAL A 260 19.70 13.29 10.61
C VAL A 260 18.97 11.96 10.55
N LYS A 261 19.60 10.96 9.94
CA LYS A 261 19.11 9.58 10.01
C LYS A 261 19.56 8.97 11.33
N VAL A 262 18.59 8.61 12.17
CA VAL A 262 18.81 7.91 13.43
C VAL A 262 18.13 6.55 13.32
N ALA A 263 18.76 5.49 13.83
CA ALA A 263 18.14 4.16 13.86
C ALA A 263 16.90 4.18 14.76
N GLN A 264 15.90 3.34 14.48
CA GLN A 264 14.74 3.19 15.36
C GLN A 264 15.20 2.76 16.75
N ARG A 265 14.59 3.33 17.80
CA ARG A 265 14.81 2.81 19.15
C ARG A 265 14.05 1.49 19.30
N ARG A 266 14.80 0.39 19.46
CA ARG A 266 14.23 -0.95 19.71
C ARG A 266 14.04 -1.20 21.20
N GLY A 267 13.19 -2.17 21.51
CA GLY A 267 13.06 -2.72 22.86
C GLY A 267 14.37 -3.30 23.36
N GLU A 268 14.50 -3.46 24.68
CA GLU A 268 15.56 -4.30 25.21
C GLU A 268 15.27 -5.74 24.80
N ALA A 269 16.23 -6.36 24.12
CA ALA A 269 16.11 -7.74 23.68
C ALA A 269 16.80 -8.69 24.66
N LEU A 270 16.19 -9.84 24.94
CA LEU A 270 16.84 -10.91 25.68
C LEU A 270 18.12 -11.36 24.95
N PRO A 271 19.24 -11.51 25.69
CA PRO A 271 20.45 -12.11 25.15
C PRO A 271 20.18 -13.49 24.55
N PRO A 272 20.84 -13.87 23.45
CA PRO A 272 20.55 -15.14 22.74
C PRO A 272 20.65 -16.38 23.63
N ASP A 273 21.63 -16.42 24.55
CA ASP A 273 21.84 -17.49 25.52
C ASP A 273 20.69 -17.64 26.53
N ARG A 274 19.82 -16.64 26.64
CA ARG A 274 18.62 -16.64 27.49
C ARG A 274 17.32 -16.86 26.72
N ARG A 275 17.36 -17.03 25.40
CA ARG A 275 16.18 -17.26 24.54
C ARG A 275 15.78 -18.75 24.50
N THR A 276 15.85 -19.43 25.64
CA THR A 276 15.64 -20.89 25.75
C THR A 276 14.18 -21.28 25.97
N GLY A 277 13.30 -20.32 26.29
CA GLY A 277 11.89 -20.54 26.53
C GLY A 277 11.00 -19.54 25.79
N PHE A 278 9.78 -19.36 26.30
CA PHE A 278 8.76 -18.48 25.72
C PHE A 278 8.70 -17.09 26.39
N ASP A 279 9.74 -16.71 27.12
CA ASP A 279 9.88 -15.35 27.63
C ASP A 279 9.91 -14.36 26.45
N LEU A 280 9.36 -13.16 26.69
CA LEU A 280 9.30 -12.11 25.68
C LEU A 280 10.73 -11.73 25.23
N VAL A 281 11.05 -12.02 23.97
CA VAL A 281 12.39 -11.76 23.43
C VAL A 281 12.65 -10.27 23.29
N GLU A 282 11.71 -9.49 22.75
CA GLU A 282 11.81 -8.04 22.65
C GLU A 282 10.81 -7.37 23.60
N ALA A 283 11.32 -6.66 24.60
CA ALA A 283 10.49 -5.93 25.54
C ALA A 283 9.81 -4.72 24.88
N THR A 284 8.60 -4.39 25.32
CA THR A 284 7.98 -3.11 24.95
C THR A 284 8.84 -1.94 25.42
N LEU A 285 8.87 -0.86 24.63
CA LEU A 285 9.52 0.38 25.05
C LEU A 285 8.94 0.89 26.37
N THR A 286 9.79 1.43 27.23
CA THR A 286 9.33 2.22 28.39
C THR A 286 8.53 3.43 27.92
N GLU A 287 7.65 3.98 28.75
CA GLU A 287 6.87 5.17 28.38
C GLU A 287 7.79 6.33 27.92
N GLU A 288 8.91 6.55 28.61
CA GLU A 288 9.91 7.54 28.25
C GLU A 288 10.52 7.26 26.87
N ALA A 289 10.92 6.01 26.61
CA ALA A 289 11.50 5.61 25.34
C ALA A 289 10.49 5.70 24.19
N ALA A 290 9.23 5.31 24.44
CA ALA A 290 8.13 5.42 23.49
C ALA A 290 7.81 6.88 23.15
N ARG A 291 7.75 7.77 24.15
CA ARG A 291 7.57 9.22 23.93
C ARG A 291 8.74 9.83 23.15
N ALA A 292 9.97 9.43 23.47
CA ALA A 292 11.17 9.88 22.75
C ALA A 292 11.15 9.41 21.28
N GLU A 293 10.77 8.16 21.02
CA GLU A 293 10.66 7.63 19.66
C GLU A 293 9.52 8.29 18.88
N ALA A 294 8.34 8.46 19.49
CA ALA A 294 7.20 9.18 18.90
C ALA A 294 7.55 10.65 18.59
N GLY A 295 8.37 11.30 19.43
CA GLY A 295 8.87 12.66 19.21
C GLY A 295 9.76 12.80 17.97
N ARG A 296 10.26 11.71 17.40
CA ARG A 296 11.01 11.69 16.14
C ARG A 296 10.11 11.61 14.90
N CYS A 297 8.79 11.55 15.07
CA CYS A 297 7.86 11.53 13.95
C CYS A 297 8.11 12.72 13.01
N VAL A 298 8.37 12.42 11.73
CA VAL A 298 8.63 13.43 10.69
C VAL A 298 7.35 14.04 10.09
N GLN A 299 6.20 13.75 10.69
CA GLN A 299 4.87 14.30 10.37
C GLN A 299 4.53 14.24 8.88
N CYS A 300 4.91 13.17 8.18
CA CYS A 300 4.74 13.05 6.73
C CYS A 300 3.27 13.07 6.29
N SER A 301 2.33 12.68 7.16
CA SER A 301 0.88 12.75 6.90
C SER A 301 0.30 14.16 7.09
N SER A 302 0.80 14.91 8.05
CA SER A 302 0.33 16.26 8.39
C SER A 302 0.96 17.34 7.50
N PHE A 303 2.19 17.09 7.06
CA PHE A 303 3.05 18.08 6.42
C PHE A 303 4.04 17.41 5.45
N CYS A 304 3.77 17.54 4.15
CA CYS A 304 4.65 17.06 3.09
C CYS A 304 5.25 18.24 2.31
N ASP A 305 6.56 18.43 2.43
CA ASP A 305 7.33 19.39 1.62
C ASP A 305 8.78 18.93 1.38
N LYS A 306 9.03 17.62 1.50
CA LYS A 306 10.40 17.09 1.38
C LYS A 306 11.03 17.44 0.04
N CYS A 307 10.24 17.45 -1.04
CA CYS A 307 10.64 17.87 -2.38
C CYS A 307 11.12 19.33 -2.46
N VAL A 308 10.63 20.22 -1.59
CA VAL A 308 11.06 21.62 -1.47
C VAL A 308 12.44 21.67 -0.81
N GLU A 309 12.68 20.85 0.22
CA GLU A 309 13.95 20.82 0.94
C GLU A 309 15.10 20.22 0.13
N VAL A 310 14.84 19.15 -0.63
CA VAL A 310 15.89 18.36 -1.31
C VAL A 310 16.17 18.81 -2.75
N CYS A 311 15.38 19.75 -3.28
CA CYS A 311 15.57 20.22 -4.65
C CYS A 311 16.79 21.16 -4.71
N PRO A 312 17.88 20.77 -5.40
CA PRO A 312 19.08 21.59 -5.46
C PRO A 312 18.85 22.90 -6.21
N ASN A 313 17.94 22.89 -7.20
CA ASN A 313 17.63 24.06 -8.03
C ASN A 313 16.47 24.89 -7.46
N ARG A 314 15.89 24.48 -6.33
CA ARG A 314 14.69 25.12 -5.73
C ARG A 314 13.49 25.20 -6.66
N ALA A 315 13.32 24.23 -7.55
CA ALA A 315 12.16 24.15 -8.46
C ALA A 315 10.83 23.87 -7.73
N ASN A 316 10.84 23.25 -6.54
CA ASN A 316 9.60 23.00 -5.80
C ASN A 316 9.36 24.12 -4.79
N TYR A 317 8.16 24.70 -4.80
CA TYR A 317 7.74 25.73 -3.83
C TYR A 317 6.47 25.33 -3.10
N THR A 318 6.35 25.78 -1.85
CA THR A 318 5.10 25.68 -1.10
C THR A 318 4.23 26.89 -1.42
N PHE A 319 2.94 26.67 -1.68
CA PHE A 319 1.91 27.71 -1.61
C PHE A 319 0.79 27.30 -0.65
N PHE A 320 -0.01 28.26 -0.22
CA PHE A 320 -1.10 28.06 0.73
C PHE A 320 -2.45 28.31 0.11
N ILE A 321 -3.44 27.51 0.52
CA ILE A 321 -4.83 27.60 0.09
C ILE A 321 -5.73 27.48 1.32
N SER A 322 -6.97 27.97 1.20
CA SER A 322 -8.03 27.54 2.11
C SER A 322 -8.49 26.15 1.67
N PRO A 323 -8.67 25.17 2.59
CA PRO A 323 -9.24 23.87 2.24
C PRO A 323 -10.55 24.01 1.47
N VAL A 324 -10.72 23.18 0.45
CA VAL A 324 -11.85 23.23 -0.48
C VAL A 324 -12.71 22.00 -0.28
N ASN A 325 -14.02 22.17 -0.19
CA ASN A 325 -14.99 21.07 -0.16
C ASN A 325 -16.27 21.56 -0.84
N LEU A 326 -16.38 21.33 -2.14
CA LEU A 326 -17.45 21.84 -2.99
C LEU A 326 -18.09 20.69 -3.79
N THR A 327 -19.38 20.81 -4.08
CA THR A 327 -20.01 19.98 -5.12
C THR A 327 -19.95 20.77 -6.43
N VAL A 328 -19.13 20.32 -7.37
CA VAL A 328 -18.91 21.01 -8.65
C VAL A 328 -19.83 20.44 -9.73
N PRO A 329 -20.41 21.27 -10.61
CA PRO A 329 -21.28 20.79 -11.67
C PRO A 329 -20.56 19.89 -12.69
N LEU A 330 -21.26 18.84 -13.12
CA LEU A 330 -20.92 18.02 -14.28
C LEU A 330 -21.76 18.46 -15.48
N LEU A 331 -21.09 18.76 -16.59
CA LEU A 331 -21.69 19.24 -17.82
C LEU A 331 -21.68 18.15 -18.89
N SER A 332 -22.73 18.05 -19.68
CA SER A 332 -22.73 17.21 -20.87
C SER A 332 -23.34 17.95 -22.05
N CYS A 333 -22.92 17.53 -23.25
CA CYS A 333 -23.48 18.00 -24.51
C CYS A 333 -24.34 16.90 -25.13
N ARG A 334 -25.63 17.18 -25.36
CA ARG A 334 -26.53 16.30 -26.12
C ARG A 334 -27.27 17.14 -27.17
N GLN A 335 -27.26 16.70 -28.43
CA GLN A 335 -27.92 17.41 -29.54
C GLN A 335 -27.53 18.89 -29.59
N GLU A 336 -26.22 19.18 -29.47
CA GLU A 336 -25.66 20.55 -29.49
C GLU A 336 -26.18 21.47 -28.36
N ARG A 337 -26.74 20.89 -27.29
CA ARG A 337 -27.17 21.61 -26.10
C ARG A 337 -26.34 21.21 -24.90
N LEU A 338 -25.79 22.22 -24.22
CA LEU A 338 -25.07 22.06 -22.97
C LEU A 338 -26.08 22.01 -21.81
N ALA A 339 -25.90 21.04 -20.91
CA ALA A 339 -26.73 20.91 -19.72
C ALA A 339 -25.90 20.44 -18.53
N VAL A 340 -26.28 20.90 -17.33
CA VAL A 340 -25.79 20.33 -16.07
C VAL A 340 -26.50 19.00 -15.84
N THR A 341 -25.74 17.91 -15.73
CA THR A 341 -26.28 16.54 -15.61
C THR A 341 -25.99 15.87 -14.28
N GLY A 342 -25.23 16.53 -13.41
CA GLY A 342 -24.93 16.04 -12.07
C GLY A 342 -23.95 16.95 -11.35
N GLY A 343 -23.37 16.45 -10.27
CA GLY A 343 -22.25 17.09 -9.62
C GLY A 343 -21.34 16.05 -8.99
N GLU A 344 -20.10 16.43 -8.76
CA GLU A 344 -19.12 15.61 -8.05
C GLU A 344 -18.52 16.40 -6.89
N VAL A 345 -18.05 15.68 -5.86
CA VAL A 345 -17.42 16.31 -4.70
C VAL A 345 -15.95 16.55 -5.01
N PHE A 346 -15.57 17.81 -5.11
CA PHE A 346 -14.17 18.24 -5.19
C PHE A 346 -13.66 18.62 -3.80
N ARG A 347 -12.59 17.96 -3.35
CA ARG A 347 -12.05 18.18 -2.00
C ARG A 347 -10.54 18.31 -1.99
N ILE A 348 -10.05 19.37 -1.35
CA ILE A 348 -8.64 19.54 -0.96
C ILE A 348 -8.62 19.82 0.54
N GLU A 349 -8.11 18.88 1.33
CA GLU A 349 -8.10 18.98 2.80
C GLU A 349 -6.85 19.71 3.33
N GLN A 350 -5.72 19.58 2.63
CA GLN A 350 -4.45 20.19 3.06
C GLN A 350 -4.37 21.65 2.61
N ALA A 351 -4.21 22.57 3.56
CA ALA A 351 -4.00 23.99 3.26
C ALA A 351 -2.63 24.27 2.62
N ARG A 352 -1.65 23.41 2.85
CA ARG A 352 -0.28 23.55 2.34
C ARG A 352 -0.09 22.69 1.09
N GLN A 353 0.14 23.32 -0.04
CA GLN A 353 0.29 22.67 -1.35
C GLN A 353 1.69 22.91 -1.92
N ILE A 354 2.07 22.12 -2.93
CA ILE A 354 3.36 22.21 -3.62
C ILE A 354 3.10 22.51 -5.10
N VAL A 355 3.82 23.50 -5.63
CA VAL A 355 3.94 23.75 -7.07
C VAL A 355 5.36 23.41 -7.51
N HIS A 356 5.50 22.85 -8.71
CA HIS A 356 6.79 22.62 -9.36
C HIS A 356 7.01 23.69 -10.43
N VAL A 357 8.04 24.52 -10.31
CA VAL A 357 8.43 25.50 -11.34
C VAL A 357 9.38 24.81 -12.29
N ASP A 358 8.87 24.47 -13.46
CA ASP A 358 9.49 23.54 -14.39
C ASP A 358 10.80 24.10 -14.97
N ASP A 359 10.84 25.40 -15.26
CA ASP A 359 11.98 26.11 -15.83
C ASP A 359 13.24 26.07 -14.92
N LEU A 360 13.08 25.78 -13.64
CA LEU A 360 14.19 25.62 -12.68
C LEU A 360 14.63 24.16 -12.54
N CYS A 361 13.87 23.21 -13.06
CA CYS A 361 14.15 21.80 -12.92
C CYS A 361 15.20 21.32 -13.93
N ASN A 362 16.10 20.45 -13.48
CA ASN A 362 17.02 19.72 -14.37
C ASN A 362 16.79 18.20 -14.30
N GLU A 363 15.63 17.80 -13.77
CA GLU A 363 15.19 16.40 -13.64
C GLU A 363 16.19 15.47 -12.92
N CYS A 364 16.97 15.97 -11.95
CA CYS A 364 17.94 15.14 -11.23
C CYS A 364 17.33 13.99 -10.40
N GLY A 365 16.01 13.95 -10.23
CA GLY A 365 15.29 12.89 -9.53
C GLY A 365 15.32 12.97 -8.00
N ASN A 366 16.05 13.91 -7.38
CA ASN A 366 16.14 14.02 -5.91
C ASN A 366 14.76 14.06 -5.23
N CYS A 367 13.83 14.85 -5.76
CA CYS A 367 12.49 14.96 -5.17
C CYS A 367 11.70 13.65 -5.23
N ALA A 368 11.98 12.77 -6.20
CA ALA A 368 11.39 11.44 -6.29
C ALA A 368 12.06 10.47 -5.30
N THR A 369 13.39 10.43 -5.27
CA THR A 369 14.17 9.57 -4.35
C THR A 369 13.81 9.79 -2.89
N PHE A 370 13.57 11.03 -2.48
CA PHE A 370 13.23 11.37 -1.09
C PHE A 370 11.72 11.51 -0.85
N CYS A 371 10.86 11.15 -1.81
CA CYS A 371 9.42 11.26 -1.64
C CYS A 371 8.91 10.21 -0.66
N VAL A 372 8.33 10.66 0.46
CA VAL A 372 7.74 9.80 1.50
C VAL A 372 6.46 9.06 1.04
N HIS A 373 5.93 9.44 -0.12
CA HIS A 373 4.74 8.83 -0.73
C HIS A 373 5.07 8.05 -2.02
N ALA A 374 6.37 7.80 -2.29
CA ALA A 374 6.85 7.16 -3.52
C ALA A 374 6.38 7.83 -4.84
N GLY A 375 6.01 9.12 -4.77
CA GLY A 375 5.68 9.93 -5.94
C GLY A 375 6.91 10.53 -6.62
N ARG A 376 6.70 11.16 -7.77
CA ARG A 376 7.67 11.91 -8.57
C ARG A 376 7.26 13.38 -8.61
N PRO A 377 7.57 14.19 -7.57
CA PRO A 377 7.02 15.55 -7.45
C PRO A 377 7.24 16.47 -8.65
N TYR A 378 8.33 16.30 -9.39
CA TYR A 378 8.62 17.05 -10.61
C TYR A 378 7.65 16.75 -11.77
N LEU A 379 6.99 15.60 -11.76
CA LEU A 379 5.97 15.22 -12.74
C LEU A 379 4.55 15.29 -12.17
N ASP A 380 4.39 14.92 -10.89
CA ASP A 380 3.09 14.67 -10.29
C ASP A 380 2.46 15.93 -9.66
N LYS A 381 3.27 16.94 -9.30
CA LYS A 381 2.75 18.22 -8.77
C LYS A 381 2.38 19.16 -9.91
N PRO A 382 1.48 20.14 -9.70
CA PRO A 382 1.19 21.14 -10.72
C PRO A 382 2.49 21.78 -11.25
N ARG A 383 2.76 21.62 -12.55
CA ARG A 383 3.96 22.17 -13.19
C ARG A 383 3.67 23.57 -13.71
N LEU A 384 4.21 24.57 -13.03
CA LEU A 384 4.15 25.97 -13.44
C LEU A 384 5.33 26.27 -14.36
N PHE A 385 5.03 26.87 -15.50
CA PHE A 385 6.00 27.36 -16.47
C PHE A 385 6.10 28.88 -16.38
N LEU A 386 7.31 29.41 -16.45
CA LEU A 386 7.59 30.84 -16.52
C LEU A 386 7.74 31.31 -17.97
N ASP A 387 8.24 30.45 -18.87
CA ASP A 387 8.22 30.70 -20.31
C ASP A 387 6.97 30.14 -21.00
N ARG A 388 6.29 30.99 -21.79
CA ARG A 388 5.07 30.62 -22.50
C ARG A 388 5.28 29.61 -23.62
N ASN A 389 6.47 29.58 -24.24
CA ASN A 389 6.76 28.63 -25.30
C ASN A 389 7.03 27.24 -24.73
N ASP A 390 7.69 27.16 -23.58
CA ASP A 390 7.91 25.89 -22.89
C ASP A 390 6.58 25.30 -22.40
N PHE A 391 5.71 26.11 -21.79
CA PHE A 391 4.33 25.73 -21.50
C PHE A 391 3.61 25.12 -22.72
N LYS A 392 3.71 25.76 -23.90
CA LYS A 392 3.01 25.30 -25.12
C LYS A 392 3.53 23.97 -25.66
N ARG A 393 4.74 23.55 -25.30
CA ARG A 393 5.33 22.27 -25.74
C ARG A 393 4.81 21.09 -24.95
N GLU A 394 4.24 21.32 -23.77
CA GLU A 394 3.71 20.27 -22.92
C GLU A 394 2.34 19.79 -23.37
N GLU A 395 2.04 18.52 -23.08
CA GLU A 395 0.75 17.91 -23.36
C GLU A 395 -0.12 17.80 -22.10
N ASP A 396 0.50 17.61 -20.93
CA ASP A 396 -0.17 17.25 -19.68
C ASP A 396 0.39 17.99 -18.46
N ASN A 397 -0.47 18.20 -17.46
CA ASN A 397 -0.13 18.76 -16.15
C ASN A 397 0.72 20.05 -16.22
N ALA A 398 0.44 20.93 -17.17
CA ALA A 398 1.18 22.18 -17.35
C ALA A 398 0.30 23.40 -17.08
N PHE A 399 0.85 24.38 -16.38
CA PHE A 399 0.20 25.61 -15.98
C PHE A 399 1.05 26.82 -16.34
N TYR A 400 0.40 27.90 -16.78
CA TYR A 400 1.05 29.18 -17.05
C TYR A 400 0.17 30.31 -16.52
N ILE A 401 0.75 31.29 -15.85
CA ILE A 401 0.02 32.43 -15.28
C ILE A 401 0.49 33.69 -16.02
N GLU A 402 -0.45 34.59 -16.32
CA GLU A 402 -0.17 35.91 -16.89
C GLU A 402 -1.18 36.95 -16.41
N ARG A 403 -0.85 38.22 -16.60
CA ARG A 403 -1.78 39.35 -16.44
C ARG A 403 -2.42 39.73 -17.77
N ASP A 404 -3.73 39.92 -17.77
CA ASP A 404 -4.50 40.54 -18.87
C ASP A 404 -5.09 41.86 -18.37
N GLY A 405 -4.31 42.94 -18.51
CA GLY A 405 -4.63 44.23 -17.90
C GLY A 405 -4.55 44.15 -16.37
N ARG A 406 -5.70 44.32 -15.70
CA ARG A 406 -5.81 44.12 -14.24
C ARG A 406 -6.11 42.68 -13.87
N ASP A 407 -6.61 41.88 -14.79
CA ASP A 407 -7.11 40.55 -14.44
C ASP A 407 -5.98 39.52 -14.40
N TRP A 408 -6.21 38.48 -13.62
CA TRP A 408 -5.34 37.32 -13.62
C TRP A 408 -5.84 36.28 -14.61
N VAL A 409 -4.93 35.68 -15.36
CA VAL A 409 -5.22 34.57 -16.26
C VAL A 409 -4.32 33.40 -15.88
N ILE A 410 -4.91 32.22 -15.71
CA ILE A 410 -4.19 30.96 -15.65
C ILE A 410 -4.59 30.09 -16.83
N LEU A 411 -3.59 29.53 -17.50
CA LEU A 411 -3.73 28.56 -18.57
C LEU A 411 -3.36 27.18 -18.02
N ARG A 412 -4.03 26.15 -18.51
CA ARG A 412 -3.75 24.74 -18.22
C ARG A 412 -3.64 23.96 -19.52
N ARG A 413 -2.72 22.99 -19.60
CA ARG A 413 -2.70 21.97 -20.65
C ARG A 413 -2.85 20.57 -20.06
N GLU A 414 -3.79 19.81 -20.64
CA GLU A 414 -4.13 18.45 -20.25
C GLU A 414 -4.65 17.66 -21.46
N GLY A 415 -4.05 16.50 -21.75
CA GLY A 415 -4.32 15.68 -22.92
C GLY A 415 -4.19 16.46 -24.23
N GLY A 416 -3.19 17.35 -24.32
CA GLY A 416 -2.95 18.23 -25.46
C GLY A 416 -3.96 19.37 -25.64
N ARG A 417 -4.96 19.49 -24.76
CA ARG A 417 -5.99 20.55 -24.80
C ARG A 417 -5.60 21.70 -23.87
N GLU A 418 -5.87 22.92 -24.31
CA GLU A 418 -5.65 24.12 -23.50
C GLU A 418 -6.98 24.64 -22.94
N SER A 419 -6.95 24.95 -21.65
CA SER A 419 -8.01 25.63 -20.92
C SER A 419 -7.48 26.94 -20.34
N ARG A 420 -8.37 27.93 -20.25
CA ARG A 420 -8.08 29.29 -19.76
C ARG A 420 -9.08 29.65 -18.69
N LEU A 421 -8.60 30.16 -17.56
CA LEU A 421 -9.42 30.76 -16.51
C LEU A 421 -8.97 32.21 -16.31
N ARG A 422 -9.87 33.16 -16.57
CA ARG A 422 -9.67 34.59 -16.28
C ARG A 422 -10.44 34.94 -14.99
N VAL A 423 -9.77 35.60 -14.06
CA VAL A 423 -10.31 36.04 -12.78
C VAL A 423 -10.15 37.54 -12.67
N GLU A 424 -11.26 38.25 -12.49
CA GLU A 424 -11.26 39.71 -12.30
C GLU A 424 -10.56 40.10 -10.99
N GLU A 425 -9.75 41.15 -11.01
CA GLU A 425 -9.04 41.60 -9.81
C GLU A 425 -10.00 42.14 -8.75
N GLY A 426 -10.13 41.41 -7.64
CA GLY A 426 -11.08 41.72 -6.57
C GLY A 426 -12.54 41.39 -6.93
N GLY A 427 -12.77 40.69 -8.04
CA GLY A 427 -14.09 40.26 -8.48
C GLY A 427 -14.49 38.88 -7.94
N ASP A 428 -15.81 38.68 -7.84
CA ASP A 428 -16.43 37.42 -7.40
C ASP A 428 -16.81 36.52 -8.59
N VAL A 429 -16.23 36.76 -9.78
CA VAL A 429 -16.57 36.08 -11.03
C VAL A 429 -15.30 35.62 -11.74
N ALA A 430 -15.35 34.41 -12.29
CA ALA A 430 -14.33 33.89 -13.20
C ALA A 430 -14.95 33.45 -14.52
N MET A 431 -14.16 33.58 -15.59
CA MET A 431 -14.50 33.10 -16.93
C MET A 431 -13.58 31.94 -17.29
N PHE A 432 -14.16 30.74 -17.37
CA PHE A 432 -13.49 29.53 -17.82
C PHE A 432 -13.77 29.29 -19.30
N GLU A 433 -12.74 28.96 -20.08
CA GLU A 433 -12.84 28.71 -21.51
C GLU A 433 -11.92 27.58 -21.94
N ASN A 434 -12.40 26.72 -22.84
CA ASN A 434 -11.55 25.80 -23.59
C ASN A 434 -12.07 25.69 -25.03
N GLY A 435 -11.56 24.72 -25.81
CA GLY A 435 -12.00 24.50 -27.19
C GLY A 435 -13.49 24.16 -27.33
N ALA A 436 -14.11 23.59 -26.29
CA ALA A 436 -15.48 23.09 -26.33
C ALA A 436 -16.51 24.03 -25.71
N LEU A 437 -16.15 24.83 -24.70
CA LEU A 437 -17.10 25.61 -23.92
C LEU A 437 -16.50 26.89 -23.34
N ARG A 438 -17.39 27.85 -23.02
CA ARG A 438 -17.11 29.09 -22.29
C ARG A 438 -18.13 29.22 -21.17
N ILE A 439 -17.69 29.41 -19.94
CA ILE A 439 -18.54 29.40 -18.74
C ILE A 439 -18.14 30.54 -17.81
N SER A 440 -19.12 31.33 -17.39
CA SER A 440 -18.96 32.27 -16.29
C SER A 440 -19.43 31.61 -14.99
N VAL A 441 -18.61 31.69 -13.94
CA VAL A 441 -18.90 31.13 -12.62
C VAL A 441 -18.69 32.15 -11.52
N SER A 442 -19.48 32.05 -10.45
CA SER A 442 -19.23 32.78 -9.20
C SER A 442 -18.07 32.17 -8.41
N LEU A 443 -17.39 32.99 -7.63
CA LEU A 443 -16.31 32.60 -6.73
C LEU A 443 -16.70 32.88 -5.27
N PRO A 444 -16.26 32.05 -4.31
CA PRO A 444 -15.44 30.84 -4.48
C PRO A 444 -16.28 29.56 -4.66
N ASP A 445 -17.60 29.65 -4.86
CA ASP A 445 -18.53 28.52 -4.82
C ASP A 445 -18.81 27.87 -6.20
N PHE A 446 -18.28 28.44 -7.29
CA PHE A 446 -18.33 27.90 -8.66
C PHE A 446 -19.75 27.62 -9.19
N ARG A 447 -20.73 28.47 -8.82
CA ARG A 447 -22.06 28.39 -9.45
C ARG A 447 -22.02 28.96 -10.85
N ILE A 448 -22.60 28.22 -11.80
CA ILE A 448 -22.66 28.66 -13.19
C ILE A 448 -23.61 29.84 -13.32
N MET A 449 -23.08 30.96 -13.82
CA MET A 449 -23.84 32.17 -14.13
C MET A 449 -24.27 32.19 -15.60
N SER A 450 -23.38 31.77 -16.49
CA SER A 450 -23.67 31.59 -17.92
C SER A 450 -22.81 30.49 -18.50
N MET A 451 -23.28 29.84 -19.56
CA MET A 451 -22.54 28.80 -20.26
C MET A 451 -22.84 28.85 -21.76
N GLU A 452 -21.82 28.66 -22.56
CA GLU A 452 -21.84 28.73 -24.01
C GLU A 452 -21.10 27.50 -24.57
N LEU A 453 -21.73 26.79 -25.51
CA LEU A 453 -21.11 25.69 -26.23
C LEU A 453 -20.37 26.25 -27.46
N ARG A 454 -19.07 25.98 -27.57
CA ARG A 454 -18.25 26.32 -28.73
C ARG A 454 -18.11 25.15 -29.69
N GLN A 455 -17.87 23.95 -29.18
CA GLN A 455 -17.77 22.72 -29.96
C GLN A 455 -18.41 21.54 -29.21
N PRO A 456 -19.15 20.64 -29.90
CA PRO A 456 -19.70 19.45 -29.28
C PRO A 456 -18.61 18.52 -28.71
N PHE A 457 -18.88 17.90 -27.57
CA PHE A 457 -18.00 16.92 -26.95
C PHE A 457 -18.78 15.71 -26.43
N SER A 458 -18.12 14.56 -26.32
CA SER A 458 -18.67 13.33 -25.75
C SER A 458 -18.29 13.18 -24.27
N GLY A 459 -19.18 12.61 -23.47
CA GLY A 459 -18.95 12.35 -22.06
C GLY A 459 -19.39 13.49 -21.15
N ALA A 460 -18.90 13.49 -19.92
CA ALA A 460 -19.12 14.54 -18.94
C ALA A 460 -17.86 15.40 -18.80
N PHE A 461 -18.05 16.72 -18.74
CA PHE A 461 -17.01 17.68 -18.43
C PHE A 461 -17.19 18.15 -16.98
N SER A 462 -16.10 18.15 -16.23
CA SER A 462 -16.11 18.54 -14.83
C SER A 462 -15.63 19.98 -14.64
N LEU A 463 -16.37 20.77 -13.86
CA LEU A 463 -15.88 22.06 -13.40
C LEU A 463 -14.80 21.96 -12.31
N ALA A 464 -14.43 20.77 -11.84
CA ALA A 464 -13.27 20.56 -10.96
C ALA A 464 -11.98 21.16 -11.56
N GLU A 465 -11.84 21.09 -12.88
CA GLU A 465 -10.72 21.70 -13.61
C GLU A 465 -10.61 23.21 -13.34
N ALA A 466 -11.74 23.93 -13.40
CA ALA A 466 -11.77 25.37 -13.13
C ALA A 466 -11.48 25.68 -11.65
N VAL A 467 -11.95 24.83 -10.74
CA VAL A 467 -11.65 24.95 -9.30
C VAL A 467 -10.16 24.78 -9.04
N GLU A 468 -9.54 23.75 -9.61
CA GLU A 468 -8.11 23.49 -9.50
C GLU A 468 -7.27 24.67 -10.00
N MET A 469 -7.58 25.17 -11.20
CA MET A 469 -6.92 26.34 -11.79
C MET A 469 -7.03 27.57 -10.88
N TYR A 470 -8.21 27.84 -10.32
CA TYR A 470 -8.41 28.97 -9.40
C TYR A 470 -7.61 28.81 -8.10
N VAL A 471 -7.62 27.62 -7.51
CA VAL A 471 -6.91 27.30 -6.27
C VAL A 471 -5.40 27.49 -6.46
N ILE A 472 -4.85 27.00 -7.57
CA ILE A 472 -3.45 27.19 -7.95
C ILE A 472 -3.14 28.68 -8.16
N LEU A 473 -3.93 29.37 -8.98
CA LEU A 473 -3.74 30.79 -9.28
C LEU A 473 -3.74 31.64 -8.01
N ARG A 474 -4.78 31.50 -7.17
CA ARG A 474 -4.88 32.24 -5.90
C ARG A 474 -3.76 31.86 -4.95
N GLY A 475 -3.45 30.58 -4.83
CA GLY A 475 -2.39 30.09 -3.95
C GLY A 475 -1.03 30.66 -4.31
N ILE A 476 -0.65 30.61 -5.60
CA ILE A 476 0.63 31.13 -6.10
C ILE A 476 0.69 32.65 -5.98
N THR A 477 -0.31 33.36 -6.49
CA THR A 477 -0.28 34.84 -6.52
C THR A 477 -0.31 35.47 -5.12
N THR A 478 -0.85 34.76 -4.12
CA THR A 478 -0.85 35.23 -2.72
C THR A 478 0.38 34.78 -1.93
N SER A 479 0.85 33.54 -2.11
CA SER A 479 1.91 32.95 -1.29
C SER A 479 3.32 33.13 -1.88
N LEU A 480 3.40 33.29 -3.21
CA LEU A 480 4.65 33.32 -3.97
C LEU A 480 4.75 34.59 -4.85
N PRO A 481 4.56 35.81 -4.30
CA PRO A 481 4.53 37.05 -5.08
C PRO A 481 5.88 37.41 -5.72
N PHE A 482 6.95 36.69 -5.38
CA PHE A 482 8.28 36.84 -5.95
C PHE A 482 8.48 36.05 -7.25
N LEU A 483 7.59 35.11 -7.59
CA LEU A 483 7.66 34.41 -8.87
C LEU A 483 7.26 35.38 -9.99
N PRO A 484 8.00 35.40 -11.12
CA PRO A 484 7.73 36.32 -12.23
C PRO A 484 6.60 35.78 -13.11
N VAL A 485 5.40 35.66 -12.54
CA VAL A 485 4.16 35.22 -13.20
C VAL A 485 3.30 36.37 -13.68
#